data_AF-W3RN01-F1
#
_entry.id   AF-W3RN01-F1
#
_cell.length_a   1.000
_cell.length_b   1.000
_cell.length_c   1.000
_cell.angle_alpha   90.00
_cell.angle_beta   90.00
_cell.angle_gamma   90.00
#
_symmetry.space_group_name_H-M   'P 1'
#
loop_
_entity.id
_entity.type
_entity.pdbx_description
1 polymer ?
#
loop_
_entity_poly.entity_id
_entity_poly.type
_entity_poly.pdbx_seq_one_letter_code
_entity_poly.pdbx_strand_id
1 'polypeptide(L)' 'MTLGPHAAFIVAAYAIAILVVAGLIGWVLADHRRQKALLRDLEAKGVTRRSARQTPPAA' A
#
# COMPACT_ATOMS: atom_id res chain seq x y z
N MET A 1 28.54 30.36 -5.86
CA MET A 1 28.09 30.17 -4.47
C MET A 1 28.38 28.73 -4.07
N THR A 2 29.48 28.50 -3.36
CA THR A 2 29.81 27.16 -2.84
C THR A 2 29.01 26.98 -1.56
N LEU A 3 27.88 26.28 -1.64
CA LEU A 3 27.16 25.76 -0.48
C LEU A 3 28.22 25.00 0.34
N GLY A 4 28.56 25.49 1.53
CA GLY A 4 29.80 25.14 2.27
C GLY A 4 30.00 23.63 2.51
N PRO A 5 31.08 23.20 3.18
CA PRO A 5 31.49 21.79 3.27
C PRO A 5 30.40 20.77 3.67
N HIS A 6 29.34 21.21 4.35
CA HIS A 6 28.21 20.38 4.78
C HIS A 6 27.08 20.21 3.74
N ALA A 7 27.09 20.96 2.64
CA ALA A 7 26.07 20.91 1.59
C ALA A 7 25.83 19.51 1.03
N ALA A 8 26.93 18.83 0.70
CA ALA A 8 26.88 17.47 0.18
C ALA A 8 26.26 16.50 1.21
N PHE A 9 26.56 16.68 2.50
CA PHE A 9 25.97 15.89 3.57
C PHE A 9 24.46 16.13 3.69
N ILE A 10 24.02 17.40 3.66
CA ILE A 10 22.59 17.76 3.74
C ILE A 10 21.84 17.12 2.55
N VAL A 11 22.34 17.30 1.34
CA VAL A 11 21.72 16.74 0.13
C VAL A 11 21.67 15.22 0.19
N ALA A 12 22.76 14.55 0.59
CA ALA A 12 22.80 13.10 0.72
C ALA A 12 21.81 12.59 1.78
N ALA A 13 21.71 13.25 2.94
CA ALA A 13 20.78 12.88 4.00
C ALA A 13 19.32 12.98 3.53
N TYR A 14 18.94 14.08 2.89
CA TYR A 14 17.59 14.23 2.32
C TYR A 14 17.33 13.25 1.18
N ALA A 15 18.32 12.97 0.31
CA ALA A 15 18.18 11.99 -0.75
C ALA A 15 17.92 10.58 -0.19
N ILE A 16 18.66 10.17 0.84
CA ILE A 16 18.44 8.90 1.52
C ILE A 16 17.06 8.87 2.19
N ALA A 17 16.64 9.96 2.85
CA ALA A 17 15.32 10.05 3.46
C ALA A 17 14.21 9.87 2.40
N ILE A 18 14.33 10.55 1.26
CA ILE A 18 13.39 10.42 0.13
C ILE A 18 13.38 8.99 -0.40
N LEU A 19 14.54 8.35 -0.56
CA LEU A 19 14.64 6.96 -1.01
C LEU A 19 13.93 5.99 -0.05
N VAL A 20 14.11 6.17 1.25
CA VAL A 20 13.43 5.34 2.27
C VAL A 20 11.92 5.54 2.19
N VAL A 21 11.44 6.78 2.15
CA VAL A 21 10.00 7.09 2.03
C VAL A 21 9.41 6.52 0.74
N ALA A 22 10.08 6.70 -0.39
CA ALA A 22 9.65 6.14 -1.67
C ALA A 22 9.63 4.60 -1.65
N GLY A 23 10.61 3.97 -1.01
CA GLY A 23 10.65 2.52 -0.80
C GLY A 23 9.46 2.02 0.02
N LEU A 24 9.12 2.71 1.11
CA LEU A 24 7.95 2.38 1.93
C LEU A 24 6.64 2.56 1.16
N ILE A 25 6.49 3.66 0.42
CA ILE A 25 5.32 3.89 -0.43
C ILE A 25 5.20 2.77 -1.47
N GLY A 26 6.30 2.44 -2.16
CA GLY A 26 6.33 1.37 -3.15
C GLY A 26 5.98 0.01 -2.55
N TRP A 27 6.47 -0.28 -1.35
CA TRP A 27 6.17 -1.51 -0.62
C TRP A 27 4.70 -1.60 -0.22
N VAL A 28 4.14 -0.53 0.35
CA VAL A 28 2.70 -0.45 0.70
C VAL A 28 1.82 -0.63 -0.53
N LEU A 29 2.17 0.00 -1.66
CA LEU A 29 1.44 -0.19 -2.91
C LEU A 29 1.53 -1.63 -3.43
N ALA A 30 2.70 -2.26 -3.38
CA ALA A 30 2.87 -3.65 -3.78
C ALA A 30 2.07 -4.60 -2.87
N ASP A 31 2.07 -4.33 -1.57
CA ASP A 31 1.30 -5.10 -0.59
C ASP A 31 -0.21 -4.95 -0.82
N HIS A 32 -0.71 -3.73 -1.00
CA HIS A 32 -2.11 -3.49 -1.35
C HIS A 32 -2.54 -4.18 -2.65
N ARG A 33 -1.66 -4.21 -3.66
CA ARG A 33 -1.96 -4.92 -4.91
C ARG A 33 -2.06 -6.43 -4.70
N ARG A 34 -1.21 -7.01 -3.85
CA ARG A 34 -1.30 -8.44 -3.46
C ARG A 34 -2.61 -8.74 -2.74
N GLN A 35 -2.99 -7.91 -1.77
CA GLN A 35 -4.26 -8.07 -1.05
C GLN A 35 -5.48 -7.96 -1.97
N LYS A 36 -5.51 -6.95 -2.85
CA LYS A 36 -6.61 -6.75 -3.80
C LYS A 36 -6.72 -7.86 -4.84
N ALA A 37 -5.61 -8.48 -5.25
CA ALA A 37 -5.65 -9.59 -6.19
C ALA A 37 -6.39 -10.81 -5.60
N LEU A 38 -6.17 -11.12 -4.31
CA LEU A 38 -6.91 -12.18 -3.62
C LEU A 38 -8.40 -11.85 -3.48
N LEU A 39 -8.74 -10.61 -3.10
CA LEU A 39 -10.14 -10.18 -2.99
C LEU A 39 -10.87 -10.26 -4.33
N ARG A 40 -10.23 -9.82 -5.42
CA ARG A 40 -10.81 -9.89 -6.78
C ARG A 40 -11.05 -11.31 -7.25
N ASP A 41 -10.16 -12.24 -6.92
CA ASP A 41 -10.34 -13.66 -7.23
C ASP A 41 -11.53 -14.26 -6.45
N LEU A 42 -11.74 -13.86 -5.20
CA LEU A 42 -12.88 -14.28 -4.38
C LEU A 42 -14.20 -13.64 -4.81
N GLU A 43 -14.18 -12.36 -5.25
CA GLU A 43 -15.34 -11.68 -5.84
C GLU A 43 -15.74 -12.29 -7.18
N ALA A 44 -14.77 -12.60 -8.05
CA ALA A 44 -15.01 -13.30 -9.31
C ALA A 44 -15.61 -14.70 -9.09
N LYS A 45 -15.29 -15.35 -7.97
CA LYS A 45 -15.86 -16.63 -7.53
C LYS A 45 -17.25 -16.52 -6.89
N GLY A 46 -17.84 -15.32 -6.81
CA GLY A 46 -19.27 -15.14 -6.49
C GLY A 46 -19.66 -15.31 -5.01
N VAL A 47 -18.73 -15.11 -4.07
CA VAL A 47 -18.97 -15.27 -2.62
C VAL A 47 -19.96 -14.26 -2.02
N THR A 48 -20.36 -13.20 -2.75
CA THR A 48 -21.30 -12.18 -2.28
C THR A 48 -22.75 -12.66 -2.09
N ARG A 49 -23.17 -13.79 -2.70
CA ARG A 49 -24.59 -14.22 -2.61
C ARG A 49 -24.93 -15.02 -1.35
N ARG A 50 -23.95 -15.56 -0.61
CA ARG A 50 -24.23 -16.42 0.56
C ARG A 50 -24.40 -15.63 1.86
N SER A 51 -23.69 -14.53 2.04
CA SER A 51 -23.75 -13.76 3.30
C SER A 51 -25.03 -12.94 3.48
N ALA A 52 -25.73 -12.59 2.39
CA ALA A 52 -27.02 -11.89 2.47
C ALA A 52 -28.22 -12.82 2.74
N ARG A 53 -28.04 -14.15 2.73
CA ARG A 53 -29.13 -15.12 2.94
C ARG A 53 -29.20 -15.70 4.35
N GLN A 54 -28.36 -15.23 5.28
CA GLN A 54 -28.35 -15.72 6.67
C GLN A 54 -28.99 -14.74 7.65
N THR A 55 -29.89 -13.85 7.20
CA THR A 55 -30.89 -13.26 8.10
C THR A 55 -32.11 -14.19 8.05
N PRO A 56 -32.33 -15.06 9.05
CA PRO A 56 -33.53 -15.89 9.10
C PRO A 56 -34.75 -14.96 9.22
N PRO A 57 -35.88 -15.28 8.58
CA PRO A 57 -37.12 -14.55 8.84
C PRO A 57 -37.46 -14.71 10.33
N ALA A 58 -37.52 -13.59 11.04
CA ALA A 58 -38.12 -13.53 12.36
C ALA A 58 -39.59 -13.91 12.21
N ALA A 59 -39.96 -15.03 12.82
CA ALA A 59 -41.33 -15.51 12.99
C ALA A 59 -42.05 -14.70 14.08
#